data_AF-A0A2A4NRB4-F1
#
_entry.id   AF-A0A2A4NRB4-F1
#
_cell.length_a   1.000
_cell.length_b   1.000
_cell.length_c   1.000
_cell.angle_alpha   90.00
_cell.angle_beta   90.00
_cell.angle_gamma   90.00
#
_symmetry.space_group_name_H-M   'P 1'
#
loop_
_entity.id
_entity.type
_entity.pdbx_description
1 polymer ?
#
loop_
_entity_poly.entity_id
_entity_poly.type
_entity_poly.pdbx_seq_one_letter_code
_entity_poly.pdbx_strand_id
1 'polypeptide(L)'
;MNSQKIDHIDALILEEKKSIAREYFVEAWESAIADGIDADLLAKTMVEGSLNELASNKGDVEATKLISSIRSMESNGEFLGDKTIQ
;
A
#
# COMPACT_ATOMS: atom_id res chain seq x y z
N MET A 1 -22.54 24.31 -8.33
CA MET A 1 -22.93 22.95 -8.77
C MET A 1 -21.88 22.24 -9.63
N ASN A 2 -20.95 22.92 -10.33
CA ASN A 2 -19.89 22.24 -11.11
C ASN A 2 -18.67 21.75 -10.30
N SER A 3 -18.25 22.44 -9.23
CA SER A 3 -17.05 22.07 -8.46
C SER A 3 -17.21 20.72 -7.75
N GLN A 4 -18.32 20.51 -7.03
CA GLN A 4 -18.59 19.27 -6.29
C GLN A 4 -18.66 18.03 -7.19
N LYS A 5 -19.04 18.20 -8.47
CA LYS A 5 -19.13 17.09 -9.43
C LYS A 5 -17.75 16.70 -9.97
N ILE A 6 -16.84 17.67 -10.11
CA ILE A 6 -15.44 17.45 -10.49
C ILE A 6 -14.70 16.74 -9.36
N ASP A 7 -14.85 17.22 -8.12
CA ASP A 7 -14.22 16.61 -6.93
C ASP A 7 -14.66 15.14 -6.74
N HIS A 8 -15.93 14.83 -7.05
CA HIS A 8 -16.45 13.47 -6.99
C HIS A 8 -15.84 12.55 -8.06
N ILE A 9 -15.65 13.05 -9.28
CA ILE A 9 -15.02 12.29 -10.36
C ILE A 9 -13.54 12.02 -10.03
N ASP A 10 -12.83 13.01 -9.49
CA ASP A 10 -11.43 12.84 -9.08
C ASP A 10 -11.28 11.82 -7.95
N ALA A 11 -12.21 11.80 -6.99
CA ALA A 11 -12.26 10.79 -5.96
C ALA A 11 -12.49 9.38 -6.53
N LEU A 12 -13.41 9.22 -7.47
CA LEU A 12 -13.65 7.93 -8.15
C LEU A 12 -12.41 7.46 -8.92
N ILE A 13 -11.73 8.36 -9.62
CA ILE A 13 -10.48 8.05 -10.34
C ILE A 13 -9.38 7.61 -9.36
N LEU A 14 -9.29 8.26 -8.20
CA LEU A 14 -8.31 7.88 -7.18
C LEU A 14 -8.59 6.48 -6.62
N GLU A 15 -9.85 6.16 -6.33
CA GLU A 15 -10.23 4.82 -5.85
C GLU A 15 -9.97 3.74 -6.91
N GLU A 16 -10.24 4.01 -8.18
CA GLU A 16 -9.91 3.09 -9.28
C GLU A 16 -8.40 2.82 -9.35
N LYS A 17 -7.57 3.87 -9.29
CA LYS A 17 -6.11 3.73 -9.26
C LYS A 17 -5.62 2.90 -8.08
N LYS A 18 -6.27 3.04 -6.91
CA LYS A 18 -5.95 2.22 -5.73
C LYS A 18 -6.35 0.76 -5.94
N SER A 19 -7.49 0.49 -6.58
CA SER A 19 -7.91 -0.89 -6.91
C SER A 19 -6.87 -1.57 -7.80
N ILE A 20 -6.51 -0.91 -8.91
CA ILE A 20 -5.52 -1.42 -9.86
C ILE A 20 -4.16 -1.65 -9.17
N ALA A 21 -3.69 -0.71 -8.36
CA ALA A 21 -2.43 -0.89 -7.63
C ALA A 21 -2.46 -2.08 -6.67
N ARG A 22 -3.61 -2.36 -6.04
CA ARG A 22 -3.80 -3.52 -5.18
C ARG A 22 -3.81 -4.82 -5.98
N GLU A 23 -4.45 -4.84 -7.13
CA GLU A 23 -4.45 -6.01 -8.03
C GLU A 23 -3.02 -6.37 -8.44
N TYR A 24 -2.21 -5.41 -8.89
CA TYR A 24 -0.80 -5.65 -9.18
C TYR A 24 -0.01 -6.19 -7.98
N PHE A 25 -0.26 -5.67 -6.78
CA PHE A 25 0.37 -6.17 -5.57
C PHE A 25 -0.02 -7.62 -5.27
N VAL A 26 -1.31 -7.95 -5.35
CA VAL A 26 -1.83 -9.30 -5.09
C VAL A 26 -1.28 -10.29 -6.09
N GLU A 27 -1.29 -9.97 -7.38
CA GLU A 27 -0.74 -10.84 -8.43
C GLU A 27 0.76 -11.12 -8.21
N ALA A 28 1.55 -10.09 -7.92
CA ALA A 28 2.98 -10.24 -7.63
C ALA A 28 3.21 -11.07 -6.36
N TRP A 29 2.38 -10.86 -5.34
CA TRP A 29 2.44 -11.62 -4.09
C TRP A 29 2.14 -13.10 -4.33
N GLU A 30 1.02 -13.41 -4.96
CA GLU A 30 0.62 -14.79 -5.26
C GLU A 30 1.64 -15.51 -6.12
N SER A 31 2.21 -14.84 -7.13
CA SER A 31 3.28 -15.39 -7.96
C SER A 31 4.52 -15.74 -7.12
N ALA A 32 4.96 -14.84 -6.24
CA ALA A 32 6.12 -15.08 -5.40
C ALA A 32 5.90 -16.24 -4.41
N ILE A 33 4.70 -16.34 -3.82
CA ILE A 33 4.34 -17.47 -2.95
C ILE A 33 4.31 -18.78 -3.75
N ALA A 34 3.78 -18.78 -4.98
CA ALA A 34 3.76 -19.96 -5.85
C ALA A 34 5.18 -20.44 -6.22
N ASP A 35 6.12 -19.50 -6.36
CA ASP A 35 7.55 -19.78 -6.59
C ASP A 35 8.28 -20.26 -5.31
N GLY A 36 7.59 -20.34 -4.17
CA GLY A 36 8.13 -20.84 -2.91
C GLY A 36 8.91 -19.79 -2.11
N ILE A 37 8.73 -18.50 -2.40
CA ILE A 37 9.32 -17.42 -1.61
C ILE A 37 8.59 -17.33 -0.27
N ASP A 38 9.37 -17.29 0.82
CA ASP A 38 8.85 -17.12 2.17
C ASP A 38 8.13 -15.76 2.33
N ALA A 39 6.97 -15.77 2.99
CA ALA A 39 6.11 -14.59 3.11
C ALA A 39 6.77 -13.47 3.92
N ASP A 40 7.55 -13.79 4.96
CA ASP A 40 8.23 -12.79 5.78
C ASP A 40 9.36 -12.13 4.98
N LEU A 41 10.11 -12.95 4.22
CA LEU A 41 11.14 -12.46 3.30
C LEU A 41 10.52 -11.56 2.21
N LEU A 42 9.39 -11.97 1.62
CA LEU A 42 8.69 -11.22 0.59
C LEU A 42 8.19 -9.87 1.10
N ALA A 43 7.51 -9.87 2.25
CA ALA A 43 7.00 -8.65 2.88
C ALA A 43 8.12 -7.65 3.14
N LYS A 44 9.22 -8.11 3.77
CA LYS A 44 10.37 -7.25 4.06
C LYS A 44 10.96 -6.66 2.78
N THR A 45 11.18 -7.51 1.77
CA THR A 45 11.78 -7.09 0.48
C THR A 45 10.90 -6.07 -0.24
N MET A 46 9.58 -6.29 -0.29
CA MET A 46 8.64 -5.37 -0.93
C MET A 46 8.55 -4.03 -0.20
N VAL A 47 8.56 -4.03 1.14
CA VAL A 47 8.54 -2.78 1.94
C VAL A 47 9.82 -1.98 1.72
N GLU A 48 10.99 -2.61 1.87
CA GLU A 48 12.29 -1.96 1.65
C GLU A 48 12.43 -1.44 0.21
N GLY A 49 12.08 -2.26 -0.78
CA GLY A 49 12.12 -1.90 -2.19
C GLY A 49 11.20 -0.73 -2.53
N SER A 50 9.95 -0.76 -2.04
CA SER A 50 8.98 0.31 -2.29
C SER A 50 9.42 1.65 -1.69
N LEU A 51 10.03 1.63 -0.50
CA LEU A 51 10.57 2.84 0.14
C LEU A 51 11.77 3.40 -0.63
N ASN A 52 12.68 2.54 -1.09
CA ASN A 52 13.83 2.95 -1.91
C ASN A 52 13.40 3.53 -3.25
N GLU A 53 12.44 2.90 -3.94
CA GLU A 53 11.89 3.42 -5.19
C GLU A 53 11.17 4.75 -4.98
N LEU A 54 10.40 4.88 -3.90
CA LEU A 54 9.72 6.13 -3.56
C LEU A 54 10.73 7.26 -3.27
N ALA A 55 11.79 6.97 -2.50
CA ALA A 55 12.86 7.92 -2.22
C ALA A 55 13.62 8.33 -3.49
N SER A 56 13.95 7.37 -4.36
CA SER A 56 14.66 7.63 -5.62
C SER A 56 13.84 8.50 -6.58
N ASN A 57 12.54 8.20 -6.72
CA ASN A 57 11.68 8.87 -7.71
C ASN A 57 11.02 10.16 -7.20
N LYS A 58 10.79 10.30 -5.89
CA LYS A 58 10.06 11.43 -5.29
C LYS A 58 10.79 12.13 -4.14
N GLY A 59 11.95 11.62 -3.74
CA GLY A 59 12.77 12.16 -2.65
C GLY A 59 12.44 11.58 -1.28
N ASP A 60 13.40 11.70 -0.36
CA ASP A 60 13.36 11.12 0.99
C ASP A 60 12.17 11.60 1.83
N VAL A 61 11.66 12.80 1.56
CA VAL A 61 10.49 13.36 2.25
C VAL A 61 9.25 12.51 2.01
N GLU A 62 9.04 12.04 0.79
CA GLU A 62 7.86 11.21 0.47
C GLU A 62 7.98 9.80 1.07
N ALA A 63 9.18 9.22 1.07
CA ALA A 63 9.43 7.96 1.78
C ALA A 63 9.19 8.10 3.31
N THR A 64 9.63 9.21 3.90
CA THR A 64 9.41 9.51 5.32
C THR A 64 7.93 9.67 5.66
N LYS A 65 7.14 10.28 4.77
CA LYS A 65 5.68 10.37 4.92
C LYS A 65 5.04 8.98 4.92
N LEU A 66 5.45 8.09 4.02
CA LEU A 66 4.92 6.73 3.99
C LEU A 66 5.25 5.97 5.28
N ILE A 67 6.49 6.07 5.78
CA ILE A 67 6.88 5.47 7.07
C ILE A 67 6.02 6.00 8.22
N SER A 68 5.77 7.31 8.23
CA SER A 68 4.93 7.95 9.25
C SER A 68 3.49 7.45 9.20
N SER A 69 2.93 7.27 7.99
CA SER A 69 1.61 6.68 7.80
C SER A 69 1.55 5.23 8.28
N ILE A 70 2.53 4.40 7.94
CA ILE A 70 2.59 3.00 8.42
C ILE A 70 2.64 2.95 9.94
N ARG A 71 3.41 3.83 10.58
CA ARG A 71 3.46 3.94 12.04
C ARG A 71 2.12 4.35 12.63
N SER A 72 1.41 5.27 11.98
CA SER A 72 0.07 5.65 12.40
C SER A 72 -0.90 4.47 12.30
N MET A 73 -0.84 3.68 11.23
CA MET A 73 -1.66 2.48 11.05
C MET A 73 -1.40 1.45 12.16
N GLU A 74 -0.13 1.23 12.52
CA GLU A 74 0.25 0.35 13.63
C GLU A 74 -0.33 0.84 14.96
N SER A 75 -0.16 2.13 15.26
CA SER A 75 -0.66 2.72 16.50
C SER A 75 -2.19 2.73 16.58
N ASN A 76 -2.87 2.75 15.43
CA ASN A 76 -4.32 2.61 15.31
C ASN A 76 -4.80 1.14 15.37
N GLY A 77 -3.88 0.17 15.37
CA GLY A 77 -4.20 -1.25 15.38
C GLY A 77 -4.69 -1.78 14.03
N GLU A 78 -4.43 -1.11 12.91
CA GLU A 78 -4.92 -1.52 11.58
C GLU A 78 -4.31 -2.84 11.08
N PHE A 79 -3.18 -3.26 11.68
CA PHE A 79 -2.54 -4.56 11.41
C PHE A 79 -2.94 -5.65 12.40
N LEU A 80 -3.68 -5.30 13.46
CA LEU A 80 -4.32 -6.29 14.31
C LEU A 80 -5.46 -6.85 13.47
N GLY A 81 -5.16 -7.89 12.68
CA GLY A 81 -6.19 -8.62 11.95
C GLY A 81 -7.34 -8.92 12.90
N ASP A 82 -8.58 -8.87 12.41
CA ASP A 82 -9.76 -9.18 13.20
C ASP A 82 -9.44 -10.43 14.03
N LYS A 83 -9.19 -10.22 15.33
CA LYS A 83 -9.19 -11.30 16.30
C LYS A 83 -10.66 -11.65 16.46
N THR A 84 -11.23 -12.21 15.41
CA THR A 84 -12.47 -12.95 15.47
C THR A 84 -12.19 -14.02 16.50
N ILE A 85 -12.81 -13.84 17.64
CA ILE A 85 -13.00 -14.85 18.67
C ILE A 85 -13.40 -16.14 17.94
N GLN A 86 -12.53 -17.15 17.97
CA GLN A 86 -12.87 -18.56 17.80
C GLN A 86 -11.73 -19.46 18.30
#